data_AF-A0A353LYE8-F1
#
_entry.id   AF-A0A353LYE8-F1
#
_cell.length_a   1.000
_cell.length_b   1.000
_cell.length_c   1.000
_cell.angle_alpha   90.00
_cell.angle_beta   90.00
_cell.angle_gamma   90.00
#
_symmetry.space_group_name_H-M   'P 1'
#
loop_
_entity.id
_entity.type
_entity.pdbx_description
1 polymer ?
#
loop_
_entity_poly.entity_id
_entity_poly.type
_entity_poly.pdbx_seq_one_letter_code
_entity_poly.pdbx_strand_id
1 'polypeptide(L)'
;LFIGVRNGADNHLDNVILGNEKVLEARLSDAKFFYDEDVQTNLAGNIEKLERVVFQEKLGSMGDKVRRMERLTGKLIDQLGHPERKETALRTAHLAKCDLVSQMVYEFPELQGIMGEKYALAQGEDELVAKGIREHYQPRFSGDLLPTTVGGTVVSLADKLDTLVGYFALGKIPTGSQDPFALRRQAQGVVQILMQGGYDLSLQSLITEAAAGYQEVDLSQENSRALVEFFLARLRVLLTDQGYAYDIIDAVMASQDDHICSLVRKVEALAQFSADKSYGDLITGFERVANLAAAGEPEGLDPSIFHAADQVFHQALGGLERVCQGHLAKQDYVGILQALAEFRQHVDAFFAGVMIMDEDLAVRANRLALLNQALRLYILCGDLRLIVGSR
;
A
#
# COMPACT_ATOMS: atom_id res chain seq x y z
N LEU A 1 25.75 -21.43 -23.04
CA LEU A 1 26.17 -20.77 -24.29
C LEU A 1 26.41 -19.30 -23.96
N PHE A 2 27.66 -18.83 -24.03
CA PHE A 2 27.96 -17.39 -23.93
C PHE A 2 27.97 -16.80 -25.35
N ILE A 3 27.30 -15.66 -25.53
CA ILE A 3 27.22 -14.97 -26.82
C ILE A 3 28.06 -13.69 -26.73
N GLY A 4 29.16 -13.65 -27.49
CA GLY A 4 29.98 -12.44 -27.63
C GLY A 4 29.50 -11.61 -28.81
N VAL A 5 29.26 -10.31 -28.59
CA VAL A 5 28.96 -9.35 -29.66
C VAL A 5 30.17 -8.43 -29.81
N ARG A 6 30.70 -8.34 -31.03
CA ARG A 6 31.76 -7.38 -31.37
C ARG A 6 31.34 -6.52 -32.54
N ASN A 7 31.90 -5.32 -32.61
CA ASN A 7 31.77 -4.45 -33.77
C ASN A 7 33.09 -4.48 -34.55
N GLY A 8 33.11 -5.09 -35.74
CA GLY A 8 34.31 -5.20 -36.58
C GLY A 8 34.14 -6.18 -37.76
N ALA A 9 35.09 -6.14 -38.71
CA ALA A 9 35.17 -7.04 -39.87
C ALA A 9 35.58 -8.47 -39.47
N ASP A 10 35.37 -9.47 -40.33
CA ASP A 10 35.52 -10.92 -40.04
C ASP A 10 36.96 -11.43 -39.79
N ASN A 11 37.91 -10.54 -39.49
CA ASN A 11 39.29 -10.89 -39.20
C ASN A 11 39.52 -11.29 -37.72
N HIS A 12 40.42 -12.26 -37.51
CA HIS A 12 40.91 -12.73 -36.21
C HIS A 12 39.84 -13.15 -35.20
N LEU A 13 38.69 -13.66 -35.67
CA LEU A 13 37.58 -14.12 -34.84
C LEU A 13 38.02 -15.12 -33.76
N ASP A 14 38.85 -16.11 -34.12
CA ASP A 14 39.33 -17.14 -33.18
C ASP A 14 40.12 -16.54 -32.01
N ASN A 15 40.92 -15.50 -32.26
CA ASN A 15 41.67 -14.82 -31.19
C ASN A 15 40.74 -14.04 -30.26
N VAL A 16 39.68 -13.44 -30.80
CA VAL A 16 38.66 -12.74 -30.00
C VAL A 16 37.89 -13.73 -29.14
N ILE A 17 37.52 -14.88 -29.70
CA ILE A 17 36.84 -15.97 -28.97
C ILE A 17 37.74 -16.46 -27.83
N LEU A 18 38.98 -16.86 -28.13
CA LEU A 18 39.96 -17.33 -27.14
C LEU A 18 40.22 -16.29 -26.04
N GLY A 19 40.30 -15.01 -26.40
CA GLY A 19 40.46 -13.92 -25.44
C GLY A 19 39.26 -13.81 -24.49
N ASN A 20 38.04 -13.83 -25.02
CA ASN A 20 36.82 -13.79 -24.22
C ASN A 20 36.65 -15.04 -23.35
N GLU A 21 36.96 -16.23 -23.89
CA GLU A 21 36.92 -17.49 -23.14
C GLU A 21 37.85 -17.45 -21.94
N LYS A 22 39.10 -16.98 -22.11
CA LYS A 22 40.04 -16.84 -20.98
C LYS A 22 39.53 -15.91 -19.90
N VAL A 23 38.92 -14.78 -20.28
CA VAL A 23 38.35 -13.83 -19.31
C VAL A 23 37.14 -14.43 -18.58
N LEU A 24 36.26 -15.12 -19.31
CA LEU A 24 35.10 -15.80 -18.73
C LEU A 24 35.51 -16.94 -17.80
N GLU A 25 36.47 -17.77 -18.20
CA GLU A 25 36.98 -18.88 -17.41
C GLU A 25 37.59 -18.38 -16.10
N ALA A 26 38.41 -17.32 -16.14
CA ALA A 26 38.95 -16.69 -14.94
C ALA A 26 37.83 -16.18 -14.01
N ARG A 27 36.85 -15.43 -14.53
CA ARG A 27 35.74 -14.90 -13.74
C ARG A 27 34.85 -15.99 -13.15
N LEU A 28 34.59 -17.07 -13.88
CA LEU A 28 33.82 -18.21 -13.39
C LEU A 28 34.60 -19.03 -12.35
N SER A 29 35.92 -19.12 -12.50
CA SER A 29 36.80 -19.73 -11.49
C SER A 29 36.78 -18.93 -10.19
N ASP A 30 36.86 -17.60 -10.25
CA ASP A 30 36.75 -16.74 -9.07
C ASP A 30 35.38 -16.86 -8.41
N ALA A 31 34.29 -16.81 -9.19
CA ALA A 31 32.94 -17.01 -8.68
C ALA A 31 32.78 -18.40 -8.02
N LYS A 32 33.31 -19.46 -8.64
CA LYS A 32 33.31 -20.80 -8.04
C LYS A 32 34.09 -20.83 -6.74
N PHE A 33 35.25 -20.20 -6.68
CA PHE A 33 36.05 -20.11 -5.46
C PHE A 33 35.27 -19.44 -4.33
N PHE A 34 34.66 -18.27 -4.59
CA PHE A 34 33.83 -17.58 -3.59
C PHE A 34 32.66 -18.44 -3.12
N TYR A 35 31.97 -19.12 -4.04
CA TYR A 35 30.87 -20.02 -3.69
C TYR A 35 31.34 -21.18 -2.79
N ASP A 36 32.42 -21.86 -3.20
CA ASP A 36 32.96 -23.02 -2.47
C ASP A 36 33.47 -22.62 -1.07
N GLU A 37 33.97 -21.39 -0.91
CA GLU A 37 34.37 -20.84 0.39
C GLU A 37 33.16 -20.44 1.25
N ASP A 38 32.19 -19.72 0.68
CA ASP A 38 31.00 -19.24 1.38
C ASP A 38 30.15 -20.41 1.92
N VAL A 39 29.99 -21.49 1.13
CA VAL A 39 29.20 -22.68 1.53
C VAL A 39 29.79 -23.41 2.74
N GLN A 40 31.10 -23.28 3.01
CA GLN A 40 31.74 -23.87 4.19
C GLN A 40 31.29 -23.20 5.49
N THR A 41 30.80 -21.95 5.42
CA THR A 41 30.27 -21.23 6.57
C THR A 41 28.75 -21.36 6.61
N ASN A 42 28.20 -21.81 7.74
CA ASN A 42 26.75 -21.85 7.93
C ASN A 42 26.15 -20.45 7.77
N LEU A 43 25.10 -20.31 6.94
CA LEU A 43 24.44 -19.05 6.61
C LEU A 43 23.91 -18.36 7.88
N ALA A 44 23.33 -19.12 8.81
CA ALA A 44 22.87 -18.58 10.10
C ALA A 44 24.01 -18.00 10.95
N GLY A 45 25.23 -18.51 10.80
CA GLY A 45 26.42 -17.99 11.50
C GLY A 45 26.84 -16.60 11.04
N ASN A 46 26.35 -16.14 9.88
CA ASN A 46 26.65 -14.80 9.37
C ASN A 46 25.88 -13.69 10.09
N ILE A 47 24.88 -14.02 10.91
CA ILE A 47 24.10 -13.02 11.67
C ILE A 47 24.99 -12.18 12.57
N GLU A 48 25.96 -12.79 13.26
CA GLU A 48 26.91 -12.07 14.12
C GLU A 48 27.78 -11.07 13.32
N LYS A 49 28.07 -11.38 12.06
CA LYS A 49 28.84 -10.48 11.19
C LYS A 49 27.98 -9.27 10.77
N LEU A 50 26.65 -9.41 10.68
CA LEU A 50 25.73 -8.31 10.35
C LEU A 50 25.72 -7.21 11.41
N GLU A 51 26.11 -7.50 12.65
CA GLU A 51 26.29 -6.49 13.71
C GLU A 51 27.32 -5.41 13.32
N ARG A 52 28.27 -5.76 12.45
CA ARG A 52 29.35 -4.85 12.01
C ARG A 52 29.00 -4.10 10.73
N VAL A 53 27.93 -4.49 10.04
CA VAL A 53 27.48 -3.84 8.81
C VAL A 53 26.57 -2.69 9.18
N VAL A 54 27.00 -1.46 8.94
CA VAL A 54 26.17 -0.28 9.21
C VAL A 54 24.99 -0.28 8.24
N PHE A 55 23.76 -0.35 8.78
CA PHE A 55 22.56 -0.13 7.97
C PHE A 55 22.35 1.37 7.73
N GLN A 56 22.33 2.14 8.82
CA GLN A 56 22.31 3.59 8.79
C GLN A 56 22.83 4.09 10.15
N GLU A 57 23.71 5.08 10.16
CA GLU A 57 24.42 5.59 11.35
C GLU A 57 23.56 5.79 12.62
N LYS A 58 22.30 6.25 12.47
CA LYS A 58 21.33 6.49 13.55
C LYS A 58 20.26 5.39 13.70
N LEU A 59 20.24 4.39 12.82
CA LEU A 59 19.30 3.25 12.85
C LEU A 59 19.98 1.91 13.20
N GLY A 60 21.29 1.94 13.44
CA GLY A 60 22.08 0.79 13.87
C GLY A 60 22.67 -0.04 12.73
N SER A 61 22.94 -1.29 13.06
CA SER A 61 23.53 -2.28 12.16
C SER A 61 22.48 -3.01 11.31
N MET A 62 22.96 -3.79 10.33
CA MET A 62 22.11 -4.72 9.59
C MET A 62 21.59 -5.83 10.50
N GLY A 63 22.33 -6.22 11.55
CA GLY A 63 21.86 -7.13 12.59
C GLY A 63 20.67 -6.55 13.37
N ASP A 64 20.73 -5.26 13.74
CA ASP A 64 19.60 -4.56 14.35
C ASP A 64 18.38 -4.53 13.44
N LYS A 65 18.62 -4.31 12.14
CA LYS A 65 17.58 -4.34 11.11
C LYS A 65 16.90 -5.72 11.04
N VAL A 66 17.67 -6.80 10.97
CA VAL A 66 17.13 -8.17 10.93
C VAL A 66 16.29 -8.46 12.16
N ARG A 67 16.74 -8.09 13.37
CA ARG A 67 15.94 -8.24 14.60
C ARG A 67 14.60 -7.49 14.54
N ARG A 68 14.60 -6.25 14.02
CA ARG A 68 13.35 -5.48 13.85
C ARG A 68 12.43 -6.13 12.82
N MET A 69 12.98 -6.59 11.71
CA MET A 69 12.26 -7.30 10.66
C MET A 69 11.63 -8.61 11.18
N GLU A 70 12.36 -9.43 11.94
CA GLU A 70 11.84 -10.66 12.54
C GLU A 70 10.65 -10.38 13.46
N ARG A 71 10.79 -9.41 14.38
CA ARG A 71 9.70 -9.02 15.29
C ARG A 71 8.47 -8.52 14.52
N LEU A 72 8.68 -7.68 13.51
CA LEU A 72 7.59 -7.15 12.70
C LEU A 72 6.92 -8.27 11.87
N THR A 73 7.71 -9.17 11.29
CA THR A 73 7.22 -10.37 10.59
C THR A 73 6.29 -11.19 11.49
N GLY A 74 6.69 -11.40 12.76
CA GLY A 74 5.88 -12.13 13.73
C GLY A 74 4.53 -11.51 14.06
N LYS A 75 4.36 -10.19 13.86
CA LYS A 75 3.08 -9.48 14.01
C LYS A 75 2.28 -9.48 12.72
N LEU A 76 2.94 -9.17 11.60
CA LEU A 76 2.30 -9.07 10.29
C LEU A 76 1.74 -10.41 9.82
N ILE A 77 2.39 -11.54 10.12
CA ILE A 77 1.92 -12.86 9.69
C ILE A 77 0.51 -13.18 10.21
N ASP A 78 0.19 -12.76 11.44
CA ASP A 78 -1.12 -12.99 12.04
C ASP A 78 -2.16 -12.04 11.42
N GLN A 79 -1.79 -10.77 11.18
CA GLN A 79 -2.65 -9.76 10.54
C GLN A 79 -2.96 -10.09 9.07
N LEU A 80 -2.02 -10.70 8.36
CA LEU A 80 -2.17 -11.14 6.97
C LEU A 80 -2.92 -12.47 6.85
N GLY A 81 -3.30 -13.10 7.97
CA GLY A 81 -4.13 -14.31 7.98
C GLY A 81 -3.38 -15.61 7.67
N HIS A 82 -2.09 -15.68 7.98
CA HIS A 82 -1.26 -16.87 7.75
C HIS A 82 -0.53 -17.41 9.00
N PRO A 83 -1.19 -17.51 10.17
CA PRO A 83 -0.53 -17.91 11.43
C PRO A 83 0.13 -19.29 11.35
N GLU A 84 -0.35 -20.19 10.49
CA GLU A 84 0.21 -21.52 10.26
C GLU A 84 1.60 -21.50 9.60
N ARG A 85 2.00 -20.37 8.99
CA ARG A 85 3.32 -20.18 8.34
C ARG A 85 4.29 -19.37 9.19
N LYS A 86 3.94 -19.07 10.45
CA LYS A 86 4.71 -18.20 11.35
C LYS A 86 6.15 -18.65 11.55
N GLU A 87 6.38 -19.94 11.80
CA GLU A 87 7.73 -20.48 11.99
C GLU A 87 8.60 -20.31 10.74
N THR A 88 8.07 -20.70 9.57
CA THR A 88 8.75 -20.52 8.27
C THR A 88 9.04 -19.05 7.98
N ALA A 89 8.08 -18.14 8.25
CA ALA A 89 8.25 -16.71 8.02
C ALA A 89 9.32 -16.09 8.94
N LEU A 90 9.33 -16.47 10.22
CA LEU A 90 10.35 -16.02 11.17
C LEU A 90 11.74 -16.55 10.80
N ARG A 91 11.84 -17.83 10.41
CA ARG A 91 13.11 -18.40 9.91
C ARG A 91 13.59 -17.69 8.64
N THR A 92 12.67 -17.33 7.75
CA THR A 92 12.96 -16.54 6.55
C THR A 92 13.51 -15.17 6.92
N ALA A 93 12.85 -14.44 7.83
CA ALA A 93 13.29 -13.12 8.28
C ALA A 93 14.70 -13.16 8.90
N HIS A 94 14.97 -14.18 9.71
CA HIS A 94 16.23 -14.39 10.40
C HIS A 94 17.41 -14.56 9.43
N LEU A 95 17.19 -15.29 8.33
CA LEU A 95 18.21 -15.58 7.34
C LEU A 95 18.27 -14.56 6.19
N ALA A 96 17.26 -13.69 6.07
CA ALA A 96 17.01 -12.85 4.90
C ALA A 96 18.21 -12.01 4.42
N LYS A 97 19.04 -11.53 5.34
CA LYS A 97 20.19 -10.65 5.04
C LYS A 97 21.55 -11.31 5.27
N CYS A 98 21.59 -12.60 5.59
CA CYS A 98 22.82 -13.29 5.98
C CYS A 98 23.83 -13.47 4.85
N ASP A 99 23.40 -13.36 3.60
CA ASP A 99 24.26 -13.44 2.43
C ASP A 99 25.02 -12.13 2.16
N LEU A 100 24.62 -11.00 2.75
CA LEU A 100 25.28 -9.70 2.55
C LEU A 100 26.75 -9.65 3.00
N VAL A 101 27.18 -10.59 3.84
CA VAL A 101 28.55 -10.71 4.35
C VAL A 101 29.31 -11.90 3.73
N SER A 102 28.74 -12.51 2.70
CA SER A 102 29.40 -13.53 1.89
C SER A 102 30.38 -12.90 0.90
N GLN A 103 31.43 -13.62 0.52
CA GLN A 103 32.39 -13.12 -0.46
C GLN A 103 31.75 -12.93 -1.83
N MET A 104 30.86 -13.85 -2.22
CA MET A 104 30.13 -13.74 -3.48
C MET A 104 29.31 -12.45 -3.57
N VAL A 105 28.58 -12.09 -2.51
CA VAL A 105 27.77 -10.86 -2.53
C VAL A 105 28.62 -9.61 -2.37
N TYR A 106 29.76 -9.70 -1.69
CA TYR A 106 30.73 -8.60 -1.64
C TYR A 106 31.28 -8.27 -3.04
N GLU A 107 31.66 -9.28 -3.84
CA GLU A 107 32.14 -9.09 -5.22
C GLU A 107 30.98 -8.78 -6.20
N PHE A 108 29.82 -9.40 -6.01
CA PHE A 108 28.64 -9.28 -6.89
C PHE A 108 27.37 -8.91 -6.10
N PRO A 109 27.21 -7.63 -5.69
CA PRO A 109 26.06 -7.17 -4.88
C PRO A 109 24.68 -7.43 -5.50
N GLU A 110 24.61 -7.54 -6.83
CA GLU A 110 23.39 -7.88 -7.56
C GLU A 110 22.85 -9.29 -7.28
N LEU A 111 23.69 -10.19 -6.73
CA LEU A 111 23.32 -11.56 -6.39
C LEU A 111 22.74 -11.69 -4.97
N GLN A 112 22.60 -10.59 -4.22
CA GLN A 112 21.92 -10.62 -2.92
C GLN A 112 20.50 -11.22 -3.02
N GLY A 113 20.09 -11.94 -1.98
CA GLY A 113 18.87 -12.77 -1.95
C GLY A 113 18.99 -14.06 -2.77
N ILE A 114 19.57 -14.01 -3.98
CA ILE A 114 19.79 -15.20 -4.82
C ILE A 114 20.82 -16.10 -4.14
N MET A 115 21.95 -15.55 -3.70
CA MET A 115 22.96 -16.34 -2.98
C MET A 115 22.44 -16.82 -1.63
N GLY A 116 21.67 -16.00 -0.91
CA GLY A 116 20.96 -16.45 0.30
C GLY A 116 20.10 -17.70 0.06
N GLU A 117 19.28 -17.72 -1.00
CA GLU A 117 18.52 -18.92 -1.41
C GLU A 117 19.44 -20.12 -1.69
N LYS A 118 20.51 -19.92 -2.48
CA LYS A 118 21.42 -21.03 -2.84
C LYS A 118 22.18 -21.59 -1.65
N TYR A 119 22.62 -20.74 -0.74
CA TYR A 119 23.31 -21.16 0.48
C TYR A 119 22.38 -21.89 1.43
N ALA A 120 21.16 -21.37 1.64
CA ALA A 120 20.15 -22.03 2.46
C ALA A 120 19.84 -23.46 1.93
N LEU A 121 19.60 -23.60 0.62
CA LEU A 121 19.35 -24.92 0.00
C LEU A 121 20.55 -25.86 0.12
N ALA A 122 21.77 -25.37 -0.13
CA ALA A 122 22.99 -26.17 -0.01
C ALA A 122 23.23 -26.68 1.43
N GLN A 123 22.71 -25.97 2.42
CA GLN A 123 22.82 -26.30 3.85
C GLN A 123 21.61 -27.08 4.38
N GLY A 124 20.64 -27.43 3.51
CA GLY A 124 19.49 -28.25 3.87
C GLY A 124 18.35 -27.51 4.57
N GLU A 125 18.27 -26.18 4.45
CA GLU A 125 17.09 -25.42 4.87
C GLU A 125 15.86 -25.78 4.05
N ASP A 126 14.68 -25.54 4.62
CA ASP A 126 13.40 -25.74 3.96
C ASP A 126 13.28 -24.88 2.67
N GLU A 127 12.71 -25.47 1.60
CA GLU A 127 12.60 -24.81 0.30
C GLU A 127 11.79 -23.51 0.36
N LEU A 128 10.75 -23.43 1.21
CA LEU A 128 9.95 -22.22 1.36
C LEU A 128 10.72 -21.12 2.09
N VAL A 129 11.56 -21.48 3.05
CA VAL A 129 12.49 -20.54 3.72
C VAL A 129 13.48 -20.00 2.69
N ALA A 130 14.17 -20.89 1.97
CA ALA A 130 15.19 -20.49 0.99
C ALA A 130 14.60 -19.59 -0.11
N LYS A 131 13.44 -19.95 -0.65
CA LYS A 131 12.73 -19.15 -1.63
C LYS A 131 12.28 -17.80 -1.04
N GLY A 132 11.78 -17.79 0.20
CA GLY A 132 11.43 -16.57 0.91
C GLY A 132 12.61 -15.60 1.10
N ILE A 133 13.83 -16.12 1.35
CA ILE A 133 15.06 -15.32 1.45
C ILE A 133 15.33 -14.58 0.14
N ARG A 134 15.08 -15.19 -1.02
CA ARG A 134 15.21 -14.45 -2.29
C ARG A 134 14.05 -13.50 -2.51
N GLU A 135 12.83 -13.95 -2.28
CA GLU A 135 11.61 -13.22 -2.61
C GLU A 135 11.40 -11.99 -1.73
N HIS A 136 11.94 -11.90 -0.51
CA HIS A 136 11.69 -10.74 0.35
C HIS A 136 12.19 -9.39 -0.24
N TYR A 137 13.10 -9.42 -1.21
CA TYR A 137 13.50 -8.20 -1.93
C TYR A 137 12.41 -7.71 -2.90
N GLN A 138 11.51 -8.58 -3.33
CA GLN A 138 10.47 -8.30 -4.31
C GLN A 138 9.27 -7.56 -3.71
N PRO A 139 8.59 -6.69 -4.48
CA PRO A 139 9.03 -6.18 -5.78
C PRO A 139 10.15 -5.14 -5.59
N ARG A 140 11.12 -5.12 -6.51
CA ARG A 140 12.27 -4.19 -6.46
C ARG A 140 12.01 -2.88 -7.21
N PHE A 141 11.08 -2.90 -8.15
CA PHE A 141 10.67 -1.76 -8.96
C PHE A 141 9.22 -1.96 -9.46
N SER A 142 8.62 -0.92 -10.04
CA SER A 142 7.25 -1.01 -10.54
C SER A 142 7.13 -2.04 -11.67
N GLY A 143 6.23 -3.02 -11.52
CA GLY A 143 6.04 -4.10 -12.50
C GLY A 143 7.00 -5.28 -12.33
N ASP A 144 7.85 -5.29 -11.29
CA ASP A 144 8.59 -6.50 -10.89
C ASP A 144 7.63 -7.58 -10.38
N LEU A 145 8.13 -8.82 -10.31
CA LEU A 145 7.37 -9.93 -9.74
C LEU A 145 7.07 -9.66 -8.26
N LEU A 146 5.91 -10.12 -7.79
CA LEU A 146 5.61 -10.19 -6.36
C LEU A 146 6.12 -11.49 -5.74
N PRO A 147 6.42 -11.49 -4.43
CA PRO A 147 6.67 -12.72 -3.69
C PRO A 147 5.52 -13.71 -3.87
N THR A 148 5.84 -15.00 -4.02
CA THR A 148 4.84 -16.06 -4.16
C THR A 148 4.69 -16.90 -2.89
N THR A 149 5.71 -16.91 -2.04
CA THR A 149 5.68 -17.55 -0.73
C THR A 149 5.15 -16.59 0.34
N VAL A 150 4.43 -17.13 1.32
CA VAL A 150 3.98 -16.35 2.49
C VAL A 150 5.18 -15.71 3.22
N GLY A 151 6.27 -16.48 3.40
CA GLY A 151 7.51 -15.98 4.00
C GLY A 151 8.09 -14.80 3.22
N GLY A 152 8.21 -14.91 1.89
CA GLY A 152 8.66 -13.81 1.03
C GLY A 152 7.76 -12.58 1.14
N THR A 153 6.44 -12.74 1.12
CA THR A 153 5.47 -11.64 1.21
C THR A 153 5.59 -10.89 2.53
N VAL A 154 5.55 -11.61 3.66
CA VAL A 154 5.54 -10.97 4.99
C VAL A 154 6.89 -10.33 5.31
N VAL A 155 8.00 -11.01 4.98
CA VAL A 155 9.35 -10.48 5.22
C VAL A 155 9.64 -9.30 4.29
N SER A 156 9.12 -9.30 3.06
CA SER A 156 9.20 -8.14 2.18
C SER A 156 8.50 -6.92 2.78
N LEU A 157 7.25 -7.08 3.23
CA LEU A 157 6.54 -6.00 3.91
C LEU A 157 7.32 -5.50 5.14
N ALA A 158 7.83 -6.41 5.96
CA ALA A 158 8.61 -6.04 7.15
C ALA A 158 9.89 -5.27 6.80
N ASP A 159 10.66 -5.70 5.81
CA ASP A 159 11.89 -5.04 5.37
C ASP A 159 11.64 -3.61 4.86
N LYS A 160 10.61 -3.48 4.01
CA LYS A 160 10.23 -2.21 3.37
C LYS A 160 9.66 -1.23 4.40
N LEU A 161 8.75 -1.68 5.26
CA LEU A 161 8.15 -0.86 6.32
C LEU A 161 9.20 -0.39 7.33
N ASP A 162 10.08 -1.29 7.79
CA ASP A 162 11.18 -0.92 8.70
C ASP A 162 12.06 0.18 8.09
N THR A 163 12.47 0.00 6.82
CA THR A 163 13.28 1.01 6.12
C THR A 163 12.54 2.34 5.99
N LEU A 164 11.28 2.33 5.54
CA LEU A 164 10.49 3.54 5.35
C LEU A 164 10.30 4.30 6.66
N VAL A 165 9.90 3.61 7.72
CA VAL A 165 9.70 4.21 9.05
C VAL A 165 11.00 4.76 9.60
N GLY A 166 12.11 4.01 9.52
CA GLY A 166 13.40 4.46 10.02
C GLY A 166 13.88 5.74 9.32
N TYR A 167 13.77 5.82 7.99
CA TYR A 167 14.19 7.02 7.25
C TYR A 167 13.27 8.22 7.48
N PHE A 168 11.96 8.01 7.61
CA PHE A 168 11.02 9.08 7.96
C PHE A 168 11.23 9.58 9.39
N ALA A 169 11.55 8.70 10.35
CA ALA A 169 11.92 9.10 11.71
C ALA A 169 13.18 10.01 11.74
N LEU A 170 14.10 9.82 10.79
CA LEU A 170 15.27 10.69 10.61
C LEU A 170 15.01 11.98 9.81
N GLY A 171 13.77 12.21 9.36
CA GLY A 171 13.43 13.33 8.49
C GLY A 171 14.03 13.24 7.08
N LYS A 172 14.48 12.06 6.64
CA LYS A 172 15.06 11.81 5.32
C LYS A 172 13.98 11.51 4.28
N ILE A 173 13.02 12.43 4.17
CA ILE A 173 11.86 12.28 3.28
C ILE A 173 12.24 12.69 1.85
N PRO A 174 12.00 11.87 0.82
CA PRO A 174 12.37 12.21 -0.55
C PRO A 174 11.58 13.42 -1.08
N THR A 175 12.29 14.46 -1.53
CA THR A 175 11.68 15.67 -2.13
C THR A 175 11.87 15.69 -3.65
N GLY A 176 10.91 16.27 -4.38
CA GLY A 176 10.97 16.42 -5.84
C GLY A 176 11.22 15.11 -6.58
N SER A 177 12.19 15.10 -7.50
CA SER A 177 12.59 13.90 -8.26
C SER A 177 13.66 13.05 -7.59
N GLN A 178 14.31 13.55 -6.53
CA GLN A 178 15.43 12.85 -5.89
C GLN A 178 14.93 11.78 -4.92
N ASP A 179 15.49 10.58 -5.01
CA ASP A 179 15.24 9.46 -4.09
C ASP A 179 16.55 8.69 -3.81
N PRO A 180 17.48 9.29 -3.06
CA PRO A 180 18.82 8.71 -2.87
C PRO A 180 18.82 7.37 -2.13
N PHE A 181 17.74 7.06 -1.39
CA PHE A 181 17.61 5.83 -0.60
C PHE A 181 16.55 4.87 -1.15
N ALA A 182 16.06 5.11 -2.37
CA ALA A 182 15.07 4.29 -3.06
C ALA A 182 13.74 4.10 -2.29
N LEU A 183 13.36 5.04 -1.42
CA LEU A 183 12.17 4.96 -0.57
C LEU A 183 10.88 4.95 -1.40
N ARG A 184 10.83 5.65 -2.55
CA ARG A 184 9.66 5.60 -3.45
C ARG A 184 9.45 4.20 -3.99
N ARG A 185 10.54 3.49 -4.33
CA ARG A 185 10.46 2.10 -4.81
C ARG A 185 10.03 1.14 -3.69
N GLN A 186 10.51 1.35 -2.47
CA GLN A 186 10.06 0.54 -1.33
C GLN A 186 8.58 0.78 -1.01
N ALA A 187 8.13 2.03 -0.98
CA ALA A 187 6.72 2.36 -0.74
C ALA A 187 5.81 1.81 -1.85
N GLN A 188 6.25 1.89 -3.11
CA GLN A 188 5.57 1.27 -4.23
C GLN A 188 5.41 -0.24 -4.01
N GLY A 189 6.46 -0.91 -3.53
CA GLY A 189 6.40 -2.35 -3.28
C GLY A 189 5.43 -2.74 -2.18
N VAL A 190 5.35 -1.96 -1.09
CA VAL A 190 4.34 -2.17 -0.05
C VAL A 190 2.93 -2.04 -0.63
N VAL A 191 2.65 -0.97 -1.37
CA VAL A 191 1.34 -0.74 -2.00
C VAL A 191 0.96 -1.90 -2.94
N GLN A 192 1.90 -2.35 -3.77
CA GLN A 192 1.66 -3.47 -4.70
C GLN A 192 1.37 -4.78 -3.97
N ILE A 193 2.11 -5.09 -2.91
CA ILE A 193 1.89 -6.30 -2.11
C ILE A 193 0.51 -6.25 -1.43
N LEU A 194 0.15 -5.14 -0.79
CA LEU A 194 -1.14 -4.99 -0.12
C LEU A 194 -2.29 -5.09 -1.13
N MET A 195 -2.19 -4.38 -2.26
CA MET A 195 -3.21 -4.35 -3.29
C MET A 195 -3.42 -5.71 -3.96
N GLN A 196 -2.36 -6.35 -4.46
CA GLN A 196 -2.50 -7.62 -5.20
C GLN A 196 -2.73 -8.81 -4.27
N GLY A 197 -2.23 -8.75 -3.04
CA GLY A 197 -2.51 -9.75 -2.00
C GLY A 197 -3.92 -9.63 -1.41
N GLY A 198 -4.64 -8.53 -1.67
CA GLY A 198 -5.96 -8.28 -1.09
C GLY A 198 -5.91 -8.09 0.42
N TYR A 199 -4.79 -7.60 0.96
CA TYR A 199 -4.59 -7.41 2.39
C TYR A 199 -5.21 -6.08 2.84
N ASP A 200 -6.37 -6.16 3.48
CA ASP A 200 -7.11 -5.02 3.95
C ASP A 200 -6.62 -4.56 5.33
N LEU A 201 -5.49 -3.84 5.33
CA LEU A 201 -4.81 -3.34 6.53
C LEU A 201 -4.67 -1.82 6.47
N SER A 202 -4.88 -1.17 7.62
CA SER A 202 -4.59 0.25 7.81
C SER A 202 -3.10 0.52 7.64
N LEU A 203 -2.74 1.45 6.75
CA LEU A 203 -1.38 1.95 6.62
C LEU A 203 -0.87 2.55 7.94
N GLN A 204 -1.71 3.29 8.65
CA GLN A 204 -1.35 3.87 9.94
C GLN A 204 -1.01 2.80 10.98
N SER A 205 -1.77 1.69 11.03
CA SER A 205 -1.47 0.56 11.90
C SER A 205 -0.13 -0.09 11.54
N LEU A 206 0.13 -0.35 10.25
CA LEU A 206 1.40 -0.91 9.77
C LEU A 206 2.60 -0.03 10.15
N ILE A 207 2.46 1.29 9.99
CA ILE A 207 3.48 2.28 10.35
C ILE A 207 3.73 2.25 11.86
N THR A 208 2.67 2.24 12.68
CA THR A 208 2.79 2.18 14.15
C THR A 208 3.49 0.90 14.61
N GLU A 209 3.16 -0.24 14.02
CA GLU A 209 3.79 -1.52 14.36
C GLU A 209 5.28 -1.56 14.00
N ALA A 210 5.64 -1.01 12.83
CA ALA A 210 7.04 -0.87 12.42
C ALA A 210 7.80 0.16 13.28
N ALA A 211 7.16 1.27 13.68
CA ALA A 211 7.76 2.31 14.52
C ALA A 211 8.07 1.81 15.94
N ALA A 212 7.23 0.94 16.52
CA ALA A 212 7.53 0.22 17.76
C ALA A 212 8.82 -0.65 17.66
N GLY A 213 9.28 -0.88 16.42
CA GLY A 213 10.58 -1.43 16.06
C GLY A 213 11.77 -0.68 16.63
N TYR A 214 11.68 0.65 16.66
CA TYR A 214 12.79 1.55 16.96
C TYR A 214 12.74 2.02 18.42
N GLN A 215 13.90 2.01 19.08
CA GLN A 215 14.05 2.47 20.47
C GLN A 215 14.69 3.86 20.58
N GLU A 216 15.61 4.17 19.68
CA GLU A 216 16.44 5.40 19.75
C GLU A 216 15.94 6.52 18.82
N VAL A 217 15.00 6.21 17.93
CA VAL A 217 14.39 7.17 17.01
C VAL A 217 12.88 7.10 17.16
N ASP A 218 12.25 8.27 17.19
CA ASP A 218 10.81 8.41 17.29
C ASP A 218 10.23 8.93 15.98
N LEU A 219 9.14 8.32 15.54
CA LEU A 219 8.40 8.76 14.37
C LEU A 219 7.34 9.77 14.83
N SER A 220 7.59 11.06 14.62
CA SER A 220 6.63 12.11 14.96
C SER A 220 5.29 11.90 14.25
N GLN A 221 4.20 12.42 14.83
CA GLN A 221 2.88 12.36 14.18
C GLN A 221 2.87 13.00 12.79
N GLU A 222 3.61 14.10 12.61
CA GLU A 222 3.77 14.77 11.32
C GLU A 222 4.43 13.83 10.30
N ASN A 223 5.54 13.17 10.66
CA ASN A 223 6.24 12.25 9.77
C ASN A 223 5.44 10.97 9.52
N SER A 224 4.67 10.49 10.50
CA SER A 224 3.73 9.39 10.31
C SER A 224 2.66 9.75 9.27
N ARG A 225 2.05 10.94 9.38
CA ARG A 225 1.06 11.39 8.40
C ARG A 225 1.69 11.57 7.01
N ALA A 226 2.89 12.14 6.94
CA ALA A 226 3.64 12.28 5.70
C ALA A 226 3.94 10.91 5.06
N LEU A 227 4.19 9.86 5.87
CA LEU A 227 4.41 8.50 5.36
C LEU A 227 3.12 7.87 4.82
N VAL A 228 1.97 8.08 5.47
CA VAL A 228 0.67 7.68 4.90
C VAL A 228 0.43 8.38 3.57
N GLU A 229 0.58 9.70 3.52
CA GLU A 229 0.46 10.49 2.29
C GLU A 229 1.44 10.00 1.20
N PHE A 230 2.65 9.58 1.59
CA PHE A 230 3.65 9.04 0.68
C PHE A 230 3.21 7.71 0.05
N PHE A 231 2.58 6.80 0.81
CA PHE A 231 1.98 5.58 0.27
C PHE A 231 0.79 5.87 -0.63
N LEU A 232 -0.13 6.76 -0.22
CA LEU A 232 -1.29 7.15 -1.03
C LEU A 232 -0.86 7.79 -2.35
N ALA A 233 0.20 8.59 -2.34
CA ALA A 233 0.79 9.14 -3.56
C ALA A 233 1.37 8.06 -4.49
N ARG A 234 1.79 6.90 -3.98
CA ARG A 234 2.20 5.75 -4.81
C ARG A 234 0.98 5.03 -5.39
N LEU A 235 -0.05 4.81 -4.58
CA LEU A 235 -1.31 4.23 -5.04
C LEU A 235 -1.94 5.07 -6.16
N ARG A 236 -1.94 6.40 -6.01
CA ARG A 236 -2.40 7.33 -7.06
C ARG A 236 -1.72 7.09 -8.40
N VAL A 237 -0.37 7.06 -8.42
CA VAL A 237 0.40 6.84 -9.64
C VAL A 237 0.04 5.49 -10.26
N LEU A 238 -0.04 4.43 -9.44
CA LEU A 238 -0.40 3.11 -9.90
C LEU A 238 -1.79 3.08 -10.55
N LEU A 239 -2.79 3.72 -9.94
CA LEU A 239 -4.15 3.78 -10.49
C LEU A 239 -4.22 4.60 -11.78
N THR A 240 -3.46 5.71 -11.87
CA THR A 240 -3.33 6.47 -13.11
C THR A 240 -2.70 5.63 -14.22
N ASP A 241 -1.63 4.88 -13.92
CA ASP A 241 -0.98 3.99 -14.89
C ASP A 241 -1.90 2.83 -15.34
N GLN A 242 -2.87 2.43 -14.51
CA GLN A 242 -3.93 1.47 -14.87
C GLN A 242 -5.06 2.08 -15.72
N GLY A 243 -5.06 3.39 -15.93
CA GLY A 243 -6.02 4.09 -16.80
C GLY A 243 -7.26 4.64 -16.11
N TYR A 244 -7.31 4.67 -14.78
CA TYR A 244 -8.41 5.32 -14.06
C TYR A 244 -8.36 6.84 -14.23
N ALA A 245 -9.55 7.46 -14.33
CA ALA A 245 -9.68 8.90 -14.49
C ALA A 245 -9.18 9.65 -13.25
N TYR A 246 -8.44 10.75 -13.45
CA TYR A 246 -7.76 11.46 -12.36
C TYR A 246 -8.73 12.00 -11.30
N ASP A 247 -9.91 12.42 -11.72
CA ASP A 247 -10.95 13.03 -10.93
C ASP A 247 -11.69 11.99 -10.05
N ILE A 248 -11.89 10.77 -10.56
CA ILE A 248 -12.35 9.62 -9.77
C ILE A 248 -11.30 9.26 -8.71
N ILE A 249 -10.02 9.19 -9.09
CA ILE A 249 -8.94 8.90 -8.13
C ILE A 249 -8.92 9.99 -7.05
N ASP A 250 -9.00 11.27 -7.44
CA ASP A 250 -9.03 12.40 -6.51
C ASP A 250 -10.22 12.35 -5.56
N ALA A 251 -11.42 12.05 -6.08
CA ALA A 251 -12.62 11.87 -5.26
C ALA A 251 -12.42 10.82 -4.17
N VAL A 252 -11.87 9.66 -4.51
CA VAL A 252 -11.66 8.57 -3.53
C VAL A 252 -10.52 8.91 -2.56
N MET A 253 -9.41 9.43 -3.05
CA MET A 253 -8.23 9.77 -2.24
C MET A 253 -8.46 10.94 -1.29
N ALA A 254 -9.48 11.77 -1.53
CA ALA A 254 -9.91 12.81 -0.60
C ALA A 254 -10.59 12.25 0.66
N SER A 255 -10.92 10.96 0.69
CA SER A 255 -11.38 10.29 1.91
C SER A 255 -10.23 10.13 2.92
N GLN A 256 -10.55 10.07 4.21
CA GLN A 256 -9.56 9.76 5.27
C GLN A 256 -9.25 8.26 5.39
N ASP A 257 -9.54 7.50 4.33
CA ASP A 257 -9.33 6.06 4.30
C ASP A 257 -7.86 5.76 3.97
N ASP A 258 -7.22 4.97 4.83
CA ASP A 258 -5.83 4.56 4.70
C ASP A 258 -5.68 3.07 4.36
N HIS A 259 -6.77 2.40 3.96
CA HIS A 259 -6.76 1.01 3.51
C HIS A 259 -6.66 0.93 2.00
N ILE A 260 -5.53 0.41 1.50
CA ILE A 260 -5.25 0.32 0.06
C ILE A 260 -6.35 -0.46 -0.68
N CYS A 261 -6.81 -1.59 -0.14
CA CYS A 261 -7.83 -2.43 -0.77
C CYS A 261 -9.19 -1.73 -0.87
N SER A 262 -9.61 -1.04 0.19
CA SER A 262 -10.85 -0.24 0.21
C SER A 262 -10.81 0.87 -0.84
N LEU A 263 -9.70 1.64 -0.89
CA LEU A 263 -9.51 2.72 -1.86
C LEU A 263 -9.57 2.22 -3.30
N VAL A 264 -8.90 1.11 -3.61
CA VAL A 264 -8.92 0.51 -4.96
C VAL A 264 -10.33 0.11 -5.36
N ARG A 265 -11.07 -0.58 -4.48
CA ARG A 265 -12.45 -1.00 -4.76
C ARG A 265 -13.42 0.16 -4.92
N LYS A 266 -13.22 1.26 -4.18
CA LYS A 266 -13.99 2.50 -4.36
C LYS A 266 -13.73 3.14 -5.72
N VAL A 267 -12.47 3.19 -6.15
CA VAL A 267 -12.09 3.70 -7.49
C VAL A 267 -12.70 2.83 -8.58
N GLU A 268 -12.59 1.50 -8.47
CA GLU A 268 -13.21 0.54 -9.38
C GLU A 268 -14.73 0.72 -9.45
N ALA A 269 -15.40 0.84 -8.29
CA ALA A 269 -16.84 1.00 -8.23
C ALA A 269 -17.32 2.32 -8.83
N LEU A 270 -16.65 3.44 -8.53
CA LEU A 270 -17.00 4.74 -9.13
C LEU A 270 -16.74 4.75 -10.64
N ALA A 271 -15.61 4.18 -11.10
CA ALA A 271 -15.31 4.04 -12.52
C ALA A 271 -16.37 3.19 -13.22
N GLN A 272 -16.74 2.04 -12.66
CA GLN A 272 -17.82 1.21 -13.19
C GLN A 272 -19.16 1.96 -13.22
N PHE A 273 -19.53 2.61 -12.12
CA PHE A 273 -20.82 3.27 -11.96
C PHE A 273 -20.95 4.53 -12.83
N SER A 274 -19.84 5.19 -13.18
CA SER A 274 -19.84 6.33 -14.10
C SER A 274 -20.35 6.01 -15.51
N ALA A 275 -20.34 4.73 -15.89
CA ALA A 275 -20.92 4.24 -17.14
C ALA A 275 -22.39 3.80 -16.99
N ASP A 276 -22.95 3.77 -15.78
CA ASP A 276 -24.33 3.38 -15.53
C ASP A 276 -25.32 4.50 -15.90
N LYS A 277 -26.51 4.13 -16.37
CA LYS A 277 -27.61 5.07 -16.67
C LYS A 277 -28.04 5.90 -15.46
N SER A 278 -27.86 5.38 -14.25
CA SER A 278 -28.26 5.98 -12.98
C SER A 278 -27.20 6.92 -12.42
N TYR A 279 -26.04 7.06 -13.09
CA TYR A 279 -24.98 7.97 -12.68
C TYR A 279 -25.44 9.42 -12.57
N GLY A 280 -26.25 9.88 -13.55
CA GLY A 280 -26.81 11.23 -13.52
C GLY A 280 -27.72 11.48 -12.32
N ASP A 281 -28.43 10.46 -11.84
CA ASP A 281 -29.28 10.55 -10.65
C ASP A 281 -28.43 10.67 -9.37
N LEU A 282 -27.33 9.93 -9.28
CA LEU A 282 -26.36 10.05 -8.18
C LEU A 282 -25.80 11.47 -8.09
N ILE A 283 -25.26 12.00 -9.20
CA ILE A 283 -24.64 13.33 -9.21
C ILE A 283 -25.68 14.42 -8.89
N THR A 284 -26.87 14.35 -9.50
CA THR A 284 -27.93 15.32 -9.23
C THR A 284 -28.39 15.28 -7.76
N GLY A 285 -28.58 14.07 -7.21
CA GLY A 285 -28.94 13.89 -5.80
C GLY A 285 -27.87 14.46 -4.86
N PHE A 286 -26.60 14.17 -5.16
CA PHE A 286 -25.46 14.67 -4.41
C PHE A 286 -25.37 16.20 -4.43
N GLU A 287 -25.37 16.84 -5.60
CA GLU A 287 -25.21 18.28 -5.75
C GLU A 287 -26.28 19.05 -4.96
N ARG A 288 -27.52 18.58 -4.98
CA ARG A 288 -28.62 19.20 -4.23
C ARG A 288 -28.38 19.16 -2.73
N VAL A 289 -27.91 18.02 -2.22
CA VAL A 289 -27.60 17.86 -0.80
C VAL A 289 -26.36 18.67 -0.42
N ALA A 290 -25.28 18.57 -1.20
CA ALA A 290 -24.00 19.21 -0.92
C ALA A 290 -24.08 20.75 -0.93
N ASN A 291 -24.77 21.34 -1.92
CA ASN A 291 -24.88 22.79 -2.06
C ASN A 291 -25.60 23.44 -0.88
N LEU A 292 -26.62 22.79 -0.32
CA LEU A 292 -27.37 23.34 0.82
C LEU A 292 -26.77 22.95 2.18
N ALA A 293 -26.13 21.78 2.30
CA ALA A 293 -25.39 21.43 3.51
C ALA A 293 -24.24 22.41 3.81
N ALA A 294 -23.66 23.04 2.76
CA ALA A 294 -22.62 24.07 2.91
C ALA A 294 -23.12 25.42 3.46
N ALA A 295 -24.44 25.61 3.62
CA ALA A 295 -25.04 26.89 4.01
C ALA A 295 -25.09 27.15 5.53
N GLY A 296 -24.64 26.21 6.37
CA GLY A 296 -24.57 26.41 7.82
C GLY A 296 -23.98 25.23 8.58
N GLU A 297 -23.56 25.46 9.82
CA GLU A 297 -23.05 24.40 10.69
C GLU A 297 -24.21 23.57 11.28
N PRO A 298 -24.10 22.24 11.30
CA PRO A 298 -25.13 21.39 11.89
C PRO A 298 -25.11 21.52 13.42
N GLU A 299 -26.21 22.00 13.98
CA GLU A 299 -26.54 21.77 15.39
C GLU A 299 -27.30 20.44 15.52
N GLY A 300 -27.31 19.84 16.71
CA GLY A 300 -27.87 18.50 16.94
C GLY A 300 -29.30 18.33 16.41
N LEU A 301 -29.62 17.13 15.91
CA LEU A 301 -30.92 16.80 15.35
C LEU A 301 -31.95 16.58 16.47
N ASP A 302 -33.04 17.35 16.48
CA ASP A 302 -34.18 17.21 17.40
C ASP A 302 -35.45 16.72 16.67
N PRO A 303 -35.79 15.42 16.73
CA PRO A 303 -36.99 14.90 16.08
C PRO A 303 -38.31 15.50 16.56
N SER A 304 -38.35 16.17 17.72
CA SER A 304 -39.59 16.69 18.30
C SER A 304 -40.17 17.89 17.54
N ILE A 305 -39.35 18.61 16.78
CA ILE A 305 -39.76 19.78 15.97
C ILE A 305 -39.93 19.44 14.48
N PHE A 306 -39.94 18.16 14.11
CA PHE A 306 -40.08 17.75 12.71
C PHE A 306 -41.48 18.01 12.15
N HIS A 307 -41.51 18.63 10.99
CA HIS A 307 -42.70 18.67 10.13
C HIS A 307 -42.85 17.35 9.37
N ALA A 308 -44.02 17.13 8.76
CA ALA A 308 -44.32 15.88 8.06
C ALA A 308 -43.26 15.50 7.01
N ALA A 309 -42.77 16.46 6.23
CA ALA A 309 -41.71 16.23 5.24
C ALA A 309 -40.35 15.90 5.88
N ASP A 310 -40.01 16.52 7.02
CA ASP A 310 -38.78 16.24 7.77
C ASP A 310 -38.83 14.80 8.32
N GLN A 311 -39.97 14.36 8.84
CA GLN A 311 -40.19 12.99 9.33
C GLN A 311 -40.02 11.95 8.22
N VAL A 312 -40.63 12.20 7.05
CA VAL A 312 -40.54 11.30 5.89
C VAL A 312 -39.09 11.21 5.39
N PHE A 313 -38.39 12.34 5.26
CA PHE A 313 -37.00 12.34 4.82
C PHE A 313 -36.08 11.66 5.83
N HIS A 314 -36.25 11.92 7.13
CA HIS A 314 -35.50 11.25 8.20
C HIS A 314 -35.73 9.74 8.21
N GLN A 315 -36.97 9.27 8.02
CA GLN A 315 -37.26 7.84 7.93
C GLN A 315 -36.60 7.20 6.70
N ALA A 316 -36.67 7.85 5.54
CA ALA A 316 -36.02 7.39 4.32
C ALA A 316 -34.50 7.33 4.49
N LEU A 317 -33.91 8.34 5.14
CA LEU A 317 -32.48 8.42 5.43
C LEU A 317 -32.01 7.30 6.35
N GLY A 318 -32.76 7.00 7.42
CA GLY A 318 -32.47 5.85 8.28
C GLY A 318 -32.65 4.50 7.59
N GLY A 319 -33.45 4.43 6.51
CA GLY A 319 -33.54 3.27 5.63
C GLY A 319 -32.32 3.14 4.72
N LEU A 320 -31.93 4.24 4.07
CA LEU A 320 -30.72 4.31 3.24
C LEU A 320 -29.47 3.97 4.05
N GLU A 321 -29.33 4.48 5.27
CA GLU A 321 -28.19 4.18 6.14
C GLU A 321 -28.05 2.68 6.40
N ARG A 322 -29.16 1.98 6.70
CA ARG A 322 -29.16 0.52 6.89
C ARG A 322 -28.77 -0.23 5.62
N VAL A 323 -29.23 0.23 4.46
CA VAL A 323 -28.84 -0.36 3.16
C VAL A 323 -27.36 -0.15 2.90
N CYS A 324 -26.85 1.08 3.03
CA CYS A 324 -25.45 1.42 2.87
C CYS A 324 -24.55 0.64 3.83
N GLN A 325 -24.93 0.50 5.11
CA GLN A 325 -24.20 -0.33 6.08
C GLN A 325 -24.16 -1.81 5.65
N GLY A 326 -25.26 -2.35 5.14
CA GLY A 326 -25.33 -3.72 4.63
C GLY A 326 -24.40 -3.97 3.43
N HIS A 327 -24.28 -3.01 2.51
CA HIS A 327 -23.34 -3.07 1.40
C HIS A 327 -21.89 -2.83 1.85
N LEU A 328 -21.65 -1.89 2.78
CA LEU A 328 -20.32 -1.60 3.32
C LEU A 328 -19.73 -2.81 4.04
N ALA A 329 -20.53 -3.55 4.81
CA ALA A 329 -20.11 -4.79 5.47
C ALA A 329 -19.67 -5.89 4.48
N LYS A 330 -20.12 -5.81 3.23
CA LYS A 330 -19.73 -6.71 2.13
C LYS A 330 -18.70 -6.09 1.19
N GLN A 331 -18.27 -4.85 1.45
CA GLN A 331 -17.40 -4.06 0.58
C GLN A 331 -17.97 -3.92 -0.85
N ASP A 332 -19.30 -3.85 -0.96
CA ASP A 332 -20.05 -3.69 -2.21
C ASP A 332 -20.33 -2.20 -2.48
N TYR A 333 -19.31 -1.48 -2.94
CA TYR A 333 -19.43 -0.04 -3.19
C TYR A 333 -20.35 0.29 -4.37
N VAL A 334 -20.50 -0.60 -5.35
CA VAL A 334 -21.46 -0.42 -6.46
C VAL A 334 -22.90 -0.41 -5.93
N GLY A 335 -23.22 -1.33 -5.01
CA GLY A 335 -24.51 -1.33 -4.33
C GLY A 335 -24.79 -0.07 -3.51
N ILE A 336 -23.77 0.50 -2.85
CA ILE A 336 -23.88 1.81 -2.17
C ILE A 336 -24.22 2.91 -3.18
N LEU A 337 -23.49 2.98 -4.29
CA LEU A 337 -23.71 4.00 -5.33
C LEU A 337 -25.11 3.89 -5.96
N GLN A 338 -25.60 2.67 -6.19
CA GLN A 338 -26.96 2.42 -6.69
C GLN A 338 -28.02 2.90 -5.69
N ALA A 339 -27.88 2.57 -4.41
CA ALA A 339 -28.82 3.00 -3.38
C ALA A 339 -28.85 4.53 -3.22
N LEU A 340 -27.69 5.19 -3.34
CA LEU A 340 -27.57 6.65 -3.32
C LEU A 340 -28.24 7.29 -4.55
N ALA A 341 -28.09 6.71 -5.74
CA ALA A 341 -28.76 7.18 -6.95
C ALA A 341 -30.29 7.11 -6.81
N GLU A 342 -30.81 5.99 -6.30
CA GLU A 342 -32.25 5.79 -6.07
C GLU A 342 -32.80 6.73 -4.97
N PHE A 343 -31.95 7.13 -4.02
CA PHE A 343 -32.33 8.07 -2.96
C PHE A 343 -32.64 9.48 -3.47
N ARG A 344 -32.22 9.83 -4.70
CA ARG A 344 -32.56 11.10 -5.35
C ARG A 344 -34.05 11.45 -5.25
N GLN A 345 -34.94 10.47 -5.42
CA GLN A 345 -36.40 10.71 -5.35
C GLN A 345 -36.84 11.27 -3.99
N HIS A 346 -36.20 10.85 -2.90
CA HIS A 346 -36.49 11.34 -1.55
C HIS A 346 -35.93 12.74 -1.34
N VAL A 347 -34.76 13.04 -1.92
CA VAL A 347 -34.19 14.39 -1.95
C VAL A 347 -35.13 15.33 -2.72
N ASP A 348 -35.58 14.95 -3.91
CA ASP A 348 -36.49 15.76 -4.73
C ASP A 348 -37.82 16.03 -4.01
N ALA A 349 -38.42 15.00 -3.41
CA ALA A 349 -39.67 15.13 -2.64
C ALA A 349 -39.50 16.02 -1.40
N PHE A 350 -38.39 15.88 -0.67
CA PHE A 350 -38.12 16.71 0.50
C PHE A 350 -38.02 18.18 0.12
N PHE A 351 -37.25 18.51 -0.90
CA PHE A 351 -37.05 19.89 -1.35
C PHE A 351 -38.32 20.51 -1.97
N ALA A 352 -39.19 19.70 -2.57
CA ALA A 352 -40.49 20.18 -3.05
C ALA A 352 -41.47 20.49 -1.90
N GLY A 353 -41.29 19.83 -0.75
CA GLY A 353 -42.19 19.94 0.40
C GLY A 353 -41.80 20.98 1.45
N VAL A 354 -40.55 21.45 1.47
CA VAL A 354 -40.06 22.38 2.51
C VAL A 354 -39.10 23.44 1.98
N MET A 355 -39.06 24.58 2.67
CA MET A 355 -38.01 25.59 2.50
C MET A 355 -36.84 25.28 3.45
N ILE A 356 -35.68 24.93 2.91
CA ILE A 356 -34.52 24.55 3.74
C ILE A 356 -34.02 25.73 4.58
N MET A 357 -33.95 26.92 3.98
CA MET A 357 -33.62 28.16 4.66
C MET A 357 -34.87 28.76 5.32
N ASP A 358 -35.42 28.02 6.27
CA ASP A 358 -36.59 28.44 7.05
C ASP A 358 -36.30 29.70 7.89
N GLU A 359 -37.33 30.50 8.14
CA GLU A 359 -37.24 31.68 9.01
C GLU A 359 -37.04 31.27 10.48
N ASP A 360 -37.62 30.11 10.86
CA ASP A 360 -37.35 29.51 12.16
C ASP A 360 -35.96 28.87 12.18
N LEU A 361 -35.09 29.45 13.01
CA LEU A 361 -33.70 29.03 13.15
C LEU A 361 -33.57 27.57 13.61
N ALA A 362 -34.47 27.08 14.46
CA ALA A 362 -34.42 25.71 14.96
C ALA A 362 -34.81 24.71 13.86
N VAL A 363 -35.85 25.02 13.09
CA VAL A 363 -36.28 24.19 11.95
C VAL A 363 -35.20 24.17 10.87
N ARG A 364 -34.61 25.33 10.56
CA ARG A 364 -33.49 25.45 9.61
C ARG A 364 -32.30 24.59 10.05
N ALA A 365 -31.88 24.69 11.30
CA ALA A 365 -30.76 23.91 11.84
C ALA A 365 -31.01 22.40 11.72
N ASN A 366 -32.22 21.94 12.05
CA ASN A 366 -32.60 20.54 11.92
C ASN A 366 -32.56 20.03 10.47
N ARG A 367 -33.09 20.81 9.53
CA ARG A 367 -33.05 20.44 8.10
C ARG A 367 -31.61 20.39 7.58
N LEU A 368 -30.75 21.33 7.99
CA LEU A 368 -29.32 21.29 7.68
C LEU A 368 -28.64 20.06 8.31
N ALA A 369 -29.03 19.64 9.51
CA ALA A 369 -28.52 18.42 10.13
C ALA A 369 -28.92 17.16 9.34
N LEU A 370 -30.16 17.07 8.84
CA LEU A 370 -30.62 15.98 7.96
C LEU A 370 -29.84 15.96 6.63
N LEU A 371 -29.60 17.11 6.03
CA LEU A 371 -28.80 17.20 4.79
C LEU A 371 -27.33 16.82 5.03
N ASN A 372 -26.75 17.22 6.16
CA ASN A 372 -25.40 16.79 6.54
C ASN A 372 -25.32 15.28 6.82
N GLN A 373 -26.36 14.67 7.41
CA GLN A 373 -26.44 13.21 7.54
C GLN A 373 -26.49 12.52 6.17
N ALA A 374 -27.30 13.02 5.23
CA ALA A 374 -27.32 12.50 3.86
C ALA A 374 -25.97 12.69 3.16
N LEU A 375 -25.34 13.85 3.30
CA LEU A 375 -24.02 14.14 2.72
C LEU A 375 -22.96 13.15 3.21
N ARG A 376 -22.97 12.77 4.49
CA ARG A 376 -22.07 11.74 5.04
C ARG A 376 -22.21 10.38 4.34
N LEU A 377 -23.42 10.03 3.88
CA LEU A 377 -23.63 8.80 3.11
C LEU A 377 -23.10 8.92 1.68
N TYR A 378 -23.30 10.08 1.03
CA TYR A 378 -22.77 10.32 -0.32
C TYR A 378 -21.25 10.28 -0.39
N ILE A 379 -20.54 10.69 0.68
CA ILE A 379 -19.07 10.66 0.71
C ILE A 379 -18.47 9.29 1.08
N LEU A 380 -19.29 8.25 1.34
CA LEU A 380 -18.79 6.91 1.69
C LEU A 380 -17.89 6.30 0.62
N CYS A 381 -18.17 6.59 -0.65
CA CYS A 381 -17.39 6.09 -1.79
C CYS A 381 -16.35 7.09 -2.30
N GLY A 382 -16.29 8.31 -1.75
CA GLY A 382 -15.39 9.38 -2.20
C GLY A 382 -16.08 10.74 -2.25
N ASP A 383 -15.29 11.81 -2.35
CA ASP A 383 -15.78 13.18 -2.49
C ASP A 383 -16.17 13.49 -3.94
N LEU A 384 -17.45 13.32 -4.24
CA LEU A 384 -18.01 13.53 -5.59
C LEU A 384 -17.90 14.99 -6.09
N ARG A 385 -17.54 15.97 -5.23
CA ARG A 385 -17.26 17.36 -5.67
C ARG A 385 -16.05 17.45 -6.59
N LEU A 386 -15.16 16.46 -6.55
CA LEU A 386 -13.92 16.45 -7.30
C LEU A 386 -14.07 15.82 -8.70
N ILE A 387 -15.22 15.21 -9.01
CA ILE A 387 -15.49 14.60 -10.32
C ILE A 387 -15.82 15.68 -11.36
N VAL A 388 -15.16 15.60 -12.53
CA VAL A 388 -15.28 16.59 -13.60
C VAL A 388 -16.51 16.26 -14.44
N GLY A 389 -17.58 17.01 -14.22
CA GLY A 389 -18.90 16.76 -14.79
C GLY A 389 -20.04 17.20 -13.85
N SER A 390 -19.71 17.49 -12.59
CA SER A 390 -20.60 18.04 -11.56
C SER A 390 -20.70 19.58 -11.60
N ARG A 391 -20.51 20.21 -12.78
CA ARG A 391 -20.58 21.67 -12.97
C ARG A 391 -21.25 22.05 -14.28
#